data_AF-A0A818T8W8-F1
#
_entry.id   AF-A0A818T8W8-F1
#
_cell.length_a   1.000
_cell.length_b   1.000
_cell.length_c   1.000
_cell.angle_alpha   90.00
_cell.angle_beta   90.00
_cell.angle_gamma   90.00
#
_symmetry.space_group_name_H-M   'P 1'
#
loop_
_entity.id
_entity.type
_entity.pdbx_description
1 polymer ?
#
loop_
_entity_poly.entity_id
_entity_poly.type
_entity_poly.pdbx_seq_one_letter_code
_entity_poly.pdbx_strand_id
1 'polypeptide(L)'
;DQVDAIGSSFGTVLGGLFTCIAKQLCVKLEFDQDYKITHTHTTYKYKSKDLPSEQLTFNMTDLNADENRNLVFQLSVPIIKSLDENNANNNIIGHASLQYIDTYSNQIIHTPSVPFILSRPNQVDPQSSLLQINHTLDVQRNRAETSQILKRAVEAHDYTHAHEIIKNQIEKIRSSLSAQDPLCQQLIYDLEQQYSNQREFKTIMTNMYRQHGQERATYSTNKTTSAAHYMTSGQERLKMKFVK
;
A
#
# COMPACT_ATOMS: atom_id res chain seq x y z
N ASP A 1 24.96 -3.09 20.45
CA ASP A 1 24.57 -2.26 19.28
C ASP A 1 24.36 -3.06 18.00
N GLN A 2 25.39 -3.60 17.31
CA GLN A 2 25.16 -4.44 16.11
C GLN A 2 24.64 -5.86 16.43
N VAL A 3 24.97 -6.40 17.61
CA VAL A 3 24.58 -7.78 18.01
C VAL A 3 23.09 -7.84 18.38
N ASP A 4 22.53 -6.79 18.98
CA ASP A 4 21.11 -6.70 19.35
C ASP A 4 20.21 -6.53 18.11
N ALA A 5 20.73 -5.83 17.10
CA ALA A 5 20.11 -5.71 15.78
C ALA A 5 19.96 -7.07 15.07
N ILE A 6 20.92 -7.98 15.26
CA ILE A 6 20.87 -9.34 14.69
C ILE A 6 19.75 -10.13 15.38
N GLY A 7 19.69 -10.13 16.71
CA GLY A 7 18.66 -10.85 17.48
C GLY A 7 17.23 -10.43 17.12
N SER A 8 16.98 -9.12 17.06
CA SER A 8 15.69 -8.56 16.65
C SER A 8 15.31 -8.88 15.19
N SER A 9 16.29 -8.88 14.28
CA SER A 9 16.09 -9.29 12.88
C SER A 9 15.74 -10.77 12.76
N PHE A 10 16.46 -11.65 13.47
CA PHE A 10 16.17 -13.09 13.50
C PHE A 10 14.80 -13.38 14.10
N GLY A 11 14.43 -12.70 15.19
CA GLY A 11 13.09 -12.78 15.78
C GLY A 11 12.00 -12.39 14.78
N THR A 12 12.23 -11.34 13.99
CA THR A 12 11.28 -10.90 12.95
C THR A 12 11.13 -11.94 11.84
N VAL A 13 12.23 -12.54 11.38
CA VAL A 13 12.24 -13.57 10.33
C VAL A 13 11.59 -14.87 10.81
N LEU A 14 11.94 -15.35 12.01
CA LEU A 14 11.33 -16.56 12.58
C LEU A 14 9.85 -16.35 12.88
N GLY A 15 9.49 -15.20 13.46
CA GLY A 15 8.10 -14.82 13.69
C GLY A 15 7.29 -14.87 12.39
N GLY A 16 7.79 -14.23 11.33
CA GLY A 16 7.18 -14.26 10.00
C GLY A 16 6.97 -15.69 9.50
N LEU A 17 8.00 -16.55 9.58
CA LEU A 17 7.89 -17.93 9.09
C LEU A 17 6.80 -18.74 9.80
N PHE A 18 6.71 -18.65 11.13
CA PHE A 18 5.69 -19.37 11.90
C PHE A 18 4.29 -18.77 11.75
N THR A 19 4.19 -17.52 11.32
CA THR A 19 2.91 -16.85 11.07
C THR A 19 2.49 -16.89 9.61
N CYS A 20 3.28 -17.43 8.68
CA CYS A 20 2.92 -17.44 7.27
C CYS A 20 1.68 -18.32 7.05
N ILE A 21 0.59 -17.72 6.57
CA ILE A 21 -0.69 -18.42 6.34
C ILE A 21 -0.94 -18.69 4.86
N ALA A 22 -0.44 -17.83 3.97
CA ALA A 22 -0.65 -17.93 2.52
C ALA A 22 0.65 -17.65 1.76
N LYS A 23 0.86 -18.37 0.65
CA LYS A 23 2.02 -18.22 -0.26
C LYS A 23 1.55 -17.91 -1.68
N GLN A 24 2.43 -17.28 -2.47
CA GLN A 24 2.21 -17.02 -3.90
C GLN A 24 0.84 -16.37 -4.18
N LEU A 25 0.57 -15.26 -3.51
CA LEU A 25 -0.71 -14.56 -3.65
C LEU A 25 -0.81 -13.93 -5.04
N CYS A 26 -1.94 -14.15 -5.69
CA CYS A 26 -2.28 -13.64 -7.01
C CYS A 26 -3.62 -12.92 -6.91
N VAL A 27 -3.60 -11.59 -6.91
CA VAL A 27 -4.81 -10.77 -6.90
C VAL A 27 -5.12 -10.38 -8.34
N LYS A 28 -6.30 -10.76 -8.82
CA LYS A 28 -6.76 -10.46 -10.17
C LYS A 28 -7.91 -9.46 -10.10
N LEU A 29 -7.76 -8.36 -10.82
CA LEU A 29 -8.81 -7.38 -11.09
C LEU A 29 -9.25 -7.54 -12.54
N GLU A 30 -10.55 -7.59 -12.76
CA GLU A 30 -11.17 -7.63 -14.09
C GLU A 30 -12.32 -6.63 -14.14
N PHE A 31 -12.33 -5.76 -15.13
CA PHE A 31 -13.36 -4.77 -15.35
C PHE A 31 -14.02 -4.96 -16.71
N ASP A 32 -15.26 -4.46 -16.84
CA ASP A 32 -15.96 -4.46 -18.12
C ASP A 32 -15.29 -3.52 -19.13
N GLN A 33 -15.53 -3.73 -20.42
CA GLN A 33 -14.77 -3.13 -21.55
C GLN A 33 -14.60 -1.60 -21.50
N ASP A 34 -15.56 -0.89 -20.90
CA ASP A 34 -15.54 0.57 -20.83
C ASP A 34 -14.72 1.13 -19.64
N TYR A 35 -14.27 0.26 -18.74
CA TYR A 35 -13.53 0.61 -17.53
C TYR A 35 -12.10 0.14 -17.63
N LYS A 36 -11.15 1.08 -17.47
CA LYS A 36 -9.73 0.76 -17.65
C LYS A 36 -8.92 1.20 -16.45
N ILE A 37 -8.12 0.30 -15.91
CA ILE A 37 -7.11 0.62 -14.92
C ILE A 37 -6.02 1.42 -15.63
N THR A 38 -5.79 2.67 -15.23
CA THR A 38 -4.83 3.58 -15.89
C THR A 38 -3.50 3.63 -15.17
N HIS A 39 -3.51 3.42 -13.86
CA HIS A 39 -2.32 3.51 -13.02
C HIS A 39 -2.44 2.63 -11.79
N THR A 40 -1.29 2.19 -11.26
CA THR A 40 -1.23 1.45 -10.00
C THR A 40 -0.23 2.12 -9.07
N HIS A 41 -0.61 2.26 -7.81
CA HIS A 41 0.20 2.88 -6.78
C HIS A 41 0.76 1.78 -5.86
N THR A 42 1.49 0.83 -6.45
CA THR A 42 2.09 -0.27 -5.70
C THR A 42 3.48 -0.61 -6.21
N THR A 43 4.29 -1.23 -5.35
CA THR A 43 5.62 -1.77 -5.71
C THR A 43 5.59 -3.26 -6.02
N TYR A 44 4.44 -3.92 -5.87
CA TYR A 44 4.30 -5.32 -6.27
C TYR A 44 4.45 -5.46 -7.78
N LYS A 45 5.01 -6.61 -8.19
CA LYS A 45 5.06 -6.96 -9.60
C LYS A 45 3.66 -7.25 -10.09
N TYR A 46 3.22 -6.54 -11.12
CA TYR A 46 1.96 -6.83 -11.78
C TYR A 46 2.18 -7.22 -13.23
N LYS A 47 1.29 -8.06 -13.75
CA LYS A 47 1.20 -8.39 -15.16
C LYS A 47 0.07 -7.56 -15.75
N SER A 48 0.43 -6.51 -16.49
CA SER A 48 -0.43 -5.93 -17.53
C SER A 48 0.47 -5.68 -18.72
N LYS A 49 0.07 -6.11 -19.91
CA LYS A 49 0.91 -5.95 -21.11
C LYS A 49 1.16 -4.48 -21.42
N ASP A 50 0.19 -3.60 -21.18
CA ASP A 50 0.31 -2.14 -21.19
C ASP A 50 -0.83 -1.57 -20.34
N LEU A 51 -0.56 -0.58 -19.47
CA LEU A 51 -1.64 0.26 -18.93
C LEU A 51 -1.91 1.37 -19.97
N PRO A 52 -3.18 1.71 -20.25
CA PRO A 52 -4.40 1.30 -19.54
C PRO A 52 -4.90 -0.11 -19.90
N SER A 53 -5.51 -0.84 -18.94
CA SER A 53 -6.01 -2.21 -19.15
C SER A 53 -7.31 -2.52 -18.38
N GLU A 54 -8.15 -3.39 -18.94
CA GLU A 54 -9.35 -3.95 -18.29
C GLU A 54 -9.00 -5.01 -17.24
N GLN A 55 -7.80 -5.60 -17.34
CA GLN A 55 -7.35 -6.68 -16.47
C GLN A 55 -6.01 -6.36 -15.85
N LEU A 56 -5.87 -6.71 -14.58
CA LEU A 56 -4.61 -6.53 -13.87
C LEU A 56 -4.40 -7.67 -12.89
N THR A 57 -3.21 -8.26 -12.91
CA THR A 57 -2.84 -9.32 -11.98
C THR A 57 -1.64 -8.90 -11.15
N PHE A 58 -1.84 -8.72 -9.85
CA PHE A 58 -0.75 -8.49 -8.88
C PHE A 58 -0.22 -9.82 -8.38
N ASN A 59 1.09 -10.01 -8.49
CA ASN A 59 1.78 -11.14 -7.88
C ASN A 59 2.46 -10.65 -6.61
N MET A 60 1.99 -11.14 -5.48
CA MET A 60 2.43 -10.75 -4.16
C MET A 60 3.15 -11.92 -3.50
N THR A 61 4.11 -11.60 -2.64
CA THR A 61 4.78 -12.59 -1.80
C THR A 61 3.83 -13.09 -0.73
N ASP A 62 4.24 -14.14 -0.02
CA ASP A 62 3.64 -14.70 1.18
C ASP A 62 3.03 -13.69 2.14
N LEU A 63 1.91 -14.06 2.75
CA LEU A 63 1.14 -13.26 3.71
C LEU A 63 1.18 -13.95 5.08
N ASN A 64 1.43 -13.16 6.12
CA ASN A 64 1.42 -13.63 7.50
C ASN A 64 0.05 -13.46 8.15
N ALA A 65 -0.17 -14.19 9.25
CA ALA A 65 -1.29 -13.97 10.15
C ALA A 65 -1.28 -12.52 10.63
N ASP A 66 -2.47 -11.93 10.69
CA ASP A 66 -2.72 -10.53 11.07
C ASP A 66 -2.10 -9.47 10.13
N GLU A 67 -1.49 -9.88 9.00
CA GLU A 67 -0.99 -8.96 7.99
C GLU A 67 -2.10 -8.53 7.03
N ASN A 68 -2.24 -7.23 6.81
CA ASN A 68 -3.15 -6.66 5.82
C ASN A 68 -2.36 -5.87 4.78
N ARG A 69 -2.79 -5.92 3.51
CA ARG A 69 -2.14 -5.23 2.40
C ARG A 69 -3.17 -4.53 1.54
N ASN A 70 -2.90 -3.30 1.15
CA ASN A 70 -3.79 -2.44 0.39
C ASN A 70 -3.23 -2.18 -1.01
N LEU A 71 -4.04 -2.49 -2.02
CA LEU A 71 -3.71 -2.23 -3.43
C LEU A 71 -4.46 -0.99 -3.91
N VAL A 72 -3.72 0.08 -4.18
CA VAL A 72 -4.29 1.34 -4.69
C VAL A 72 -4.07 1.43 -6.20
N PHE A 73 -5.11 1.76 -6.94
CA PHE A 73 -5.05 1.93 -8.39
C PHE A 73 -6.00 3.05 -8.84
N GLN A 74 -5.84 3.49 -10.08
CA GLN A 74 -6.70 4.47 -10.73
C GLN A 74 -7.53 3.78 -11.81
N LEU A 75 -8.82 4.08 -11.82
CA LEU A 75 -9.78 3.54 -12.77
C LEU A 75 -10.33 4.68 -13.62
N SER A 76 -10.20 4.55 -14.94
CA SER A 76 -10.91 5.35 -15.93
C SER A 76 -12.35 4.89 -15.97
N VAL A 77 -13.26 5.84 -15.77
CA VAL A 77 -14.70 5.61 -15.70
C VAL A 77 -15.35 6.35 -16.88
N PRO A 78 -16.12 5.68 -17.75
CA PRO A 78 -16.70 6.30 -18.94
C PRO A 78 -17.75 7.36 -18.57
N ILE A 79 -17.88 8.39 -19.41
CA ILE A 79 -18.92 9.41 -19.30
C ILE A 79 -20.18 8.88 -20.01
N ILE A 80 -21.30 8.82 -19.29
CA ILE A 80 -22.59 8.40 -19.85
C ILE A 80 -23.33 9.64 -20.33
N LYS A 81 -23.74 9.66 -21.61
CA LYS A 81 -24.35 10.84 -22.27
C LYS A 81 -25.85 11.01 -21.99
N SER A 82 -26.55 9.94 -21.64
CA SER A 82 -27.93 9.97 -21.14
C SER A 82 -27.99 9.14 -19.87
N LEU A 83 -28.25 9.78 -18.74
CA LEU A 83 -28.75 9.06 -17.56
C LEU A 83 -30.16 8.63 -17.93
N ASP A 84 -30.31 7.44 -18.53
CA ASP A 84 -31.62 6.82 -18.57
C ASP A 84 -32.10 6.77 -17.11
N GLU A 85 -33.24 7.39 -16.79
CA GLU A 85 -33.76 7.48 -15.42
C GLU A 85 -33.93 6.09 -14.78
N ASN A 86 -33.99 5.04 -15.61
CA ASN A 86 -34.05 3.63 -15.22
C ASN A 86 -32.68 2.97 -14.90
N ASN A 87 -31.56 3.65 -15.20
CA ASN A 87 -30.19 3.17 -14.98
C ASN A 87 -29.47 3.89 -13.82
N ALA A 88 -30.19 4.61 -12.96
CA ALA A 88 -29.71 5.12 -11.68
C ALA A 88 -29.41 4.00 -10.64
N ASN A 89 -29.06 2.81 -11.13
CA ASN A 89 -28.85 1.62 -10.35
C ASN A 89 -27.36 1.34 -10.18
N ASN A 90 -27.03 0.79 -9.03
CA ASN A 90 -25.71 0.26 -8.69
C ASN A 90 -25.29 -0.78 -9.74
N ASN A 91 -24.36 -0.41 -10.62
CA ASN A 91 -23.87 -1.29 -11.67
C ASN A 91 -22.62 -2.00 -11.19
N ILE A 92 -22.59 -3.33 -11.34
CA ILE A 92 -21.35 -4.08 -11.21
C ILE A 92 -20.51 -3.73 -12.44
N ILE A 93 -19.28 -3.26 -12.22
CA ILE A 93 -18.37 -2.78 -13.28
C ILE A 93 -17.14 -3.68 -13.44
N GLY A 94 -17.00 -4.68 -12.58
CA GLY A 94 -15.84 -5.53 -12.50
C GLY A 94 -15.82 -6.38 -11.23
N HIS A 95 -14.77 -7.16 -11.08
CA HIS A 95 -14.57 -8.10 -10.00
C HIS A 95 -13.10 -8.14 -9.55
N ALA A 96 -12.89 -8.42 -8.27
CA ALA A 96 -11.60 -8.79 -7.70
C ALA A 96 -11.65 -10.25 -7.22
N SER A 97 -10.59 -11.01 -7.49
CA SER A 97 -10.42 -12.36 -6.96
C SER A 97 -9.01 -12.55 -6.44
N LEU A 98 -8.86 -13.47 -5.48
CA LEU A 98 -7.58 -13.85 -4.91
C LEU A 98 -7.37 -15.35 -5.11
N GLN A 99 -6.18 -15.70 -5.56
CA GLN A 99 -5.66 -17.06 -5.55
C GLN A 99 -4.40 -17.11 -4.68
N TYR A 100 -4.25 -18.15 -3.87
CA TYR A 100 -3.05 -18.38 -3.08
C TYR A 100 -2.82 -19.86 -2.78
N ILE A 101 -1.64 -20.21 -2.30
CA ILE A 101 -1.34 -21.53 -1.74
C ILE A 101 -1.51 -21.45 -0.23
N ASP A 102 -2.47 -22.20 0.31
CA ASP A 102 -2.64 -22.34 1.75
C ASP A 102 -1.45 -23.11 2.35
N THR A 103 -0.85 -22.56 3.39
CA THR A 103 0.37 -23.15 3.98
C THR A 103 0.09 -24.40 4.79
N TYR A 104 -1.13 -24.57 5.31
CA TYR A 104 -1.50 -25.73 6.12
C TYR A 104 -1.80 -26.95 5.25
N SER A 105 -2.66 -26.80 4.25
CA SER A 105 -3.06 -27.89 3.34
C SER A 105 -2.15 -28.05 2.13
N ASN A 106 -1.31 -27.05 1.83
CA ASN A 106 -0.52 -26.95 0.59
C ASN A 106 -1.37 -27.00 -0.70
N GLN A 107 -2.66 -26.64 -0.61
CA GLN A 107 -3.57 -26.59 -1.74
C GLN A 107 -3.67 -25.17 -2.30
N ILE A 108 -3.98 -25.08 -3.59
CA ILE A 108 -4.31 -23.82 -4.24
C ILE A 108 -5.77 -23.48 -3.89
N ILE A 109 -5.95 -22.35 -3.22
CA ILE A 109 -7.25 -21.81 -2.85
C ILE A 109 -7.60 -20.67 -3.80
N HIS A 110 -8.83 -20.70 -4.32
CA HIS A 110 -9.44 -19.60 -5.06
C HIS A 110 -10.55 -19.01 -4.22
N THR A 111 -10.47 -17.71 -3.93
CA THR A 111 -11.55 -17.02 -3.23
C THR A 111 -12.69 -16.73 -4.20
N PRO A 112 -13.94 -16.64 -3.70
CA PRO A 112 -15.03 -16.06 -4.47
C PRO A 112 -14.66 -14.67 -4.96
N SER A 113 -15.14 -14.31 -6.16
CA SER A 113 -14.97 -12.97 -6.71
C SER A 113 -15.83 -11.96 -5.95
N VAL A 114 -15.26 -10.79 -5.68
CA VAL A 114 -15.93 -9.66 -5.03
C VAL A 114 -16.22 -8.59 -6.09
N PRO A 115 -17.47 -8.13 -6.26
CA PRO A 115 -17.82 -7.17 -7.29
C PRO A 115 -17.38 -5.74 -6.93
N PHE A 116 -16.96 -4.98 -7.93
CA PHE A 116 -16.89 -3.52 -7.87
C PHE A 116 -18.24 -2.95 -8.29
N ILE A 117 -18.83 -2.12 -7.45
CA ILE A 117 -20.14 -1.52 -7.69
C ILE A 117 -19.98 -0.02 -7.87
N LEU A 118 -20.45 0.51 -8.99
CA LEU A 118 -20.49 1.93 -9.28
C LEU A 118 -21.91 2.46 -9.16
N SER A 119 -22.09 3.43 -8.26
CA SER A 119 -23.34 4.17 -8.13
C SER A 119 -23.21 5.53 -8.83
N ARG A 120 -24.20 5.89 -9.65
CA ARG A 120 -24.27 7.17 -10.38
C ARG A 120 -25.60 7.87 -10.08
N PRO A 121 -25.75 8.45 -8.88
CA PRO A 121 -26.97 9.17 -8.51
C PRO A 121 -27.20 10.39 -9.42
N ASN A 122 -28.45 10.55 -9.91
CA ASN A 122 -28.88 11.69 -10.73
C ASN A 122 -28.89 13.01 -9.95
N GLN A 123 -29.08 12.92 -8.64
CA GLN A 123 -29.05 14.03 -7.71
C GLN A 123 -28.18 13.65 -6.53
N VAL A 124 -27.20 14.49 -6.23
CA VAL A 124 -26.35 14.33 -5.05
C VAL A 124 -26.55 15.56 -4.20
N ASP A 125 -26.97 15.36 -2.95
CA ASP A 125 -26.94 16.42 -1.95
C ASP A 125 -25.50 16.98 -1.88
N PRO A 126 -25.29 18.30 -2.02
CA PRO A 126 -23.98 18.92 -1.84
C PRO A 126 -23.28 18.55 -0.52
N GLN A 127 -24.02 18.16 0.51
CA GLN A 127 -23.50 17.70 1.80
C GLN A 127 -23.33 16.17 1.90
N SER A 128 -23.60 15.44 0.81
CA SER A 128 -23.47 13.99 0.78
C SER A 128 -22.05 13.54 1.04
N SER A 129 -21.89 12.50 1.87
CA SER A 129 -20.62 11.82 2.07
C SER A 129 -20.04 11.21 0.79
N LEU A 130 -20.85 11.04 -0.27
CA LEU A 130 -20.39 10.58 -1.58
C LEU A 130 -19.49 11.61 -2.29
N LEU A 131 -19.63 12.90 -1.95
CA LEU A 131 -18.79 13.97 -2.47
C LEU A 131 -17.52 14.18 -1.63
N GLN A 132 -17.47 13.59 -0.44
CA GLN A 132 -16.31 13.67 0.44
C GLN A 132 -15.26 12.66 0.00
N ILE A 133 -13.99 13.07 0.09
CA ILE A 133 -12.87 12.17 -0.15
C ILE A 133 -12.93 11.05 0.90
N ASN A 134 -12.87 9.80 0.44
CA ASN A 134 -12.79 8.66 1.34
C ASN A 134 -11.49 8.71 2.15
N HIS A 135 -11.61 8.88 3.47
CA HIS A 135 -10.46 9.03 4.37
C HIS A 135 -9.49 7.84 4.27
N THR A 136 -9.98 6.61 4.31
CA THR A 136 -9.15 5.39 4.20
C THR A 136 -8.38 5.34 2.88
N LEU A 137 -9.02 5.73 1.78
CA LEU A 137 -8.35 5.81 0.48
C LEU A 137 -7.28 6.91 0.46
N ASP A 138 -7.53 8.05 1.09
CA ASP A 138 -6.58 9.17 1.19
C ASP A 138 -5.33 8.77 1.96
N VAL A 139 -5.48 8.08 3.11
CA VAL A 139 -4.37 7.50 3.88
C VAL A 139 -3.51 6.58 3.00
N GLN A 140 -4.16 5.66 2.27
CA GLN A 140 -3.46 4.70 1.43
C GLN A 140 -2.81 5.35 0.20
N ARG A 141 -3.42 6.40 -0.35
CA ARG A 141 -2.85 7.21 -1.42
C ARG A 141 -1.58 7.92 -0.93
N ASN A 142 -1.64 8.58 0.22
CA ASN A 142 -0.50 9.26 0.83
C ASN A 142 0.66 8.28 1.07
N ARG A 143 0.39 7.09 1.63
CA ARG A 143 1.39 6.03 1.79
C ARG A 143 2.02 5.64 0.45
N ALA A 144 1.19 5.29 -0.53
CA ALA A 144 1.66 4.73 -1.78
C ALA A 144 2.46 5.73 -2.62
N GLU A 145 1.99 6.98 -2.68
CA GLU A 145 2.72 8.08 -3.31
C GLU A 145 4.04 8.37 -2.60
N THR A 146 4.05 8.39 -1.26
CA THR A 146 5.28 8.57 -0.48
C THR A 146 6.32 7.52 -0.85
N SER A 147 5.93 6.25 -0.95
CA SER A 147 6.80 5.18 -1.42
C SER A 147 7.41 5.50 -2.81
N GLN A 148 6.60 5.95 -3.78
CA GLN A 148 7.10 6.31 -5.12
C GLN A 148 8.04 7.52 -5.09
N ILE A 149 7.73 8.53 -4.29
CA ILE A 149 8.57 9.73 -4.10
C ILE A 149 9.92 9.35 -3.49
N LEU A 150 9.93 8.49 -2.47
CA LEU A 150 11.16 8.01 -1.85
C LEU A 150 12.03 7.24 -2.84
N LYS A 151 11.44 6.42 -3.70
CA LYS A 151 12.16 5.75 -4.78
C LYS A 151 12.85 6.77 -5.70
N ARG A 152 12.10 7.78 -6.17
CA ARG A 152 12.64 8.84 -7.04
C ARG A 152 13.76 9.64 -6.34
N ALA A 153 13.58 9.97 -5.07
CA ALA A 153 14.58 10.68 -4.27
C ALA A 153 15.89 9.88 -4.14
N VAL A 154 15.80 8.56 -3.97
CA VAL A 154 16.97 7.67 -3.93
C VAL A 154 17.65 7.54 -5.30
N GLU A 155 16.87 7.50 -6.38
CA GLU A 155 17.34 7.35 -7.77
C GLU A 155 17.92 8.66 -8.35
N ALA A 156 17.56 9.83 -7.80
CA ALA A 156 18.04 11.12 -8.28
C ALA A 156 19.56 11.32 -8.13
N HIS A 157 20.23 10.58 -7.23
CA HIS A 157 21.66 10.69 -6.90
C HIS A 157 22.15 12.09 -6.45
N ASP A 158 21.27 13.09 -6.39
CA ASP A 158 21.48 14.42 -5.85
C ASP A 158 20.74 14.57 -4.52
N TYR A 159 21.51 14.81 -3.45
CA TYR A 159 20.98 14.91 -2.10
C TYR A 159 20.11 16.16 -1.90
N THR A 160 20.47 17.28 -2.51
CA THR A 160 19.71 18.53 -2.39
C THR A 160 18.35 18.39 -3.07
N HIS A 161 18.35 17.84 -4.28
CA HIS A 161 17.12 17.60 -5.02
C HIS A 161 16.22 16.56 -4.32
N ALA A 162 16.80 15.51 -3.76
CA ALA A 162 16.07 14.51 -2.97
C ALA A 162 15.35 15.15 -1.76
N HIS A 163 15.99 16.09 -1.07
CA HIS A 163 15.38 16.85 0.02
C HIS A 163 14.19 17.70 -0.43
N GLU A 164 14.32 18.39 -1.57
CA GLU A 164 13.21 19.17 -2.12
C GLU A 164 12.00 18.30 -2.47
N ILE A 165 12.24 17.14 -3.09
CA ILE A 165 11.21 16.15 -3.42
C ILE A 165 10.48 15.70 -2.14
N ILE A 166 11.23 15.39 -1.07
CA ILE A 166 10.66 14.95 0.22
C ILE A 166 9.87 16.08 0.88
N LYS A 167 10.41 17.31 0.89
CA LYS A 167 9.74 18.48 1.46
C LYS A 167 8.39 18.72 0.79
N ASN A 168 8.33 18.65 -0.54
CA ASN A 168 7.08 18.79 -1.28
C ASN A 168 6.07 17.70 -0.92
N GLN A 169 6.53 16.47 -0.71
CA GLN A 169 5.66 15.38 -0.27
C GLN A 169 5.13 15.59 1.16
N ILE A 170 5.96 16.09 2.09
CA ILE A 170 5.51 16.44 3.45
C ILE A 170 4.38 17.49 3.40
N GLU A 171 4.56 18.56 2.63
CA GLU A 171 3.53 19.60 2.49
C GLU A 171 2.24 19.07 1.83
N LYS A 172 2.38 18.13 0.88
CA LYS A 172 1.23 17.45 0.28
C LYS A 172 0.45 16.62 1.31
N ILE A 173 1.13 15.85 2.16
CA ILE A 173 0.47 15.06 3.21
C ILE A 173 -0.19 16.00 4.24
N ARG A 174 0.48 17.07 4.66
CA ARG A 174 -0.05 18.06 5.62
C ARG A 174 -1.32 18.76 5.15
N SER A 175 -1.45 18.97 3.83
CA SER A 175 -2.63 19.58 3.22
C SER A 175 -3.73 18.58 2.87
N SER A 176 -3.51 17.27 3.08
CA SER A 176 -4.49 16.23 2.79
C SER A 176 -5.56 16.10 3.89
N LEU A 177 -6.68 15.47 3.56
CA LEU A 177 -7.77 15.21 4.51
C LEU A 177 -7.30 14.29 5.65
N SER A 178 -6.46 13.31 5.32
CA SER A 178 -5.91 12.33 6.27
C SER A 178 -4.66 12.80 7.00
N ALA A 179 -4.31 14.10 6.94
CA ALA A 179 -3.09 14.62 7.58
C ALA A 179 -2.95 14.22 9.05
N GLN A 180 -4.05 14.17 9.81
CA GLN A 180 -4.07 13.83 11.24
C GLN A 180 -4.17 12.33 11.52
N ASP A 181 -4.27 11.48 10.49
CA ASP A 181 -4.28 10.04 10.67
C ASP A 181 -2.94 9.57 11.27
N PRO A 182 -2.93 8.60 12.22
CA PRO A 182 -1.71 8.12 12.84
C PRO A 182 -0.63 7.68 11.85
N LEU A 183 -1.00 7.01 10.74
CA LEU A 183 -0.03 6.59 9.73
C LEU A 183 0.54 7.81 8.99
N CYS A 184 -0.29 8.79 8.65
CA CYS A 184 0.16 10.00 7.96
C CYS A 184 1.08 10.87 8.85
N GLN A 185 0.78 10.97 10.15
CA GLN A 185 1.64 11.66 11.11
C GLN A 185 3.00 10.97 11.24
N GLN A 186 3.02 9.63 11.31
CA GLN A 186 4.28 8.87 11.34
C GLN A 186 5.06 8.95 10.03
N LEU A 187 4.38 8.97 8.88
CA LEU A 187 5.01 9.22 7.59
C LEU A 187 5.69 10.59 7.56
N ILE A 188 5.02 11.64 8.01
CA ILE A 188 5.61 12.99 8.10
C ILE A 188 6.84 12.95 9.02
N TYR A 189 6.70 12.37 10.22
CA TYR A 189 7.79 12.27 11.19
C TYR A 189 9.02 11.54 10.63
N ASP A 190 8.82 10.42 9.93
CA ASP A 190 9.91 9.64 9.36
C ASP A 190 10.57 10.38 8.16
N LEU A 191 9.79 11.14 7.38
CA LEU A 191 10.30 11.97 6.28
C LEU A 191 11.08 13.21 6.76
N GLU A 192 10.74 13.76 7.92
CA GLU A 192 11.43 14.91 8.54
C GLU A 192 12.76 14.56 9.19
N GLN A 193 13.07 13.26 9.33
CA GLN A 193 14.33 12.83 9.93
C GLN A 193 15.53 13.39 9.18
N GLN A 194 16.50 13.88 9.94
CA GLN A 194 17.78 14.32 9.40
C GLN A 194 18.76 13.14 9.35
N TYR A 195 19.53 13.09 8.26
CA TYR A 195 20.50 12.03 8.00
C TYR A 195 21.90 12.60 8.04
N SER A 196 22.82 11.90 8.71
CA SER A 196 24.19 12.39 8.91
C SER A 196 24.99 12.44 7.61
N ASN A 197 24.63 11.60 6.63
CA ASN A 197 25.30 11.51 5.34
C ASN A 197 24.40 10.86 4.27
N GLN A 198 24.82 10.98 3.01
CA GLN A 198 24.10 10.45 1.84
C GLN A 198 23.95 8.91 1.87
N ARG A 199 24.93 8.19 2.43
CA ARG A 199 24.86 6.72 2.53
C ARG A 199 23.75 6.30 3.48
N GLU A 200 23.69 6.92 4.66
CA GLU A 200 22.64 6.68 5.65
C GLU A 200 21.26 7.00 5.07
N PHE A 201 21.12 8.17 4.44
CA PHE A 201 19.89 8.57 3.74
C PHE A 201 19.44 7.50 2.74
N LYS A 202 20.34 7.07 1.84
CA LYS A 202 20.02 6.09 0.81
C LYS A 202 19.55 4.78 1.41
N THR A 203 20.22 4.28 2.45
CA THR A 203 19.84 3.04 3.13
C THR A 203 18.46 3.16 3.78
N ILE A 204 18.21 4.22 4.55
CA ILE A 204 16.94 4.39 5.26
C ILE A 204 15.79 4.61 4.28
N MET A 205 15.95 5.50 3.29
CA MET A 205 14.91 5.76 2.30
C MET A 205 14.60 4.56 1.41
N THR A 206 15.61 3.74 1.06
CA THR A 206 15.37 2.48 0.34
C THR A 206 14.54 1.52 1.17
N ASN A 207 14.79 1.45 2.48
CA ASN A 207 14.02 0.60 3.38
C ASN A 207 12.58 1.12 3.54
N MET A 208 12.39 2.41 3.77
CA MET A 208 11.07 3.04 3.87
C MET A 208 10.24 2.87 2.59
N TYR A 209 10.85 3.11 1.43
CA TYR A 209 10.23 2.85 0.13
C TYR A 209 9.70 1.41 0.05
N ARG A 210 10.51 0.41 0.42
CA ARG A 210 10.10 -1.01 0.38
C ARG A 210 8.99 -1.31 1.40
N GLN A 211 9.11 -0.79 2.62
CA GLN A 211 8.14 -0.98 3.70
C GLN A 211 6.77 -0.45 3.30
N HIS A 212 6.70 0.83 2.93
CA HIS A 212 5.44 1.44 2.55
C HIS A 212 4.93 0.87 1.24
N GLY A 213 5.78 0.58 0.27
CA GLY A 213 5.35 0.03 -1.00
C GLY A 213 4.75 -1.37 -0.91
N GLN A 214 5.26 -2.20 0.01
CA GLN A 214 4.85 -3.59 0.21
C GLN A 214 4.02 -3.81 1.48
N GLU A 215 3.73 -2.77 2.26
CA GLU A 215 3.01 -2.81 3.54
C GLU A 215 3.49 -3.94 4.45
N ARG A 216 4.81 -4.08 4.53
CA ARG A 216 5.44 -5.13 5.32
C ARG A 216 6.51 -4.51 6.20
N ALA A 217 6.47 -4.85 7.47
CA ALA A 217 7.56 -4.52 8.37
C ALA A 217 8.83 -5.20 7.83
N THR A 218 9.78 -4.40 7.38
CA THR A 218 11.15 -4.85 7.14
C THR A 218 11.98 -4.49 8.37
N TYR A 219 13.30 -4.59 8.28
CA TYR A 219 14.19 -4.16 9.35
C TYR A 219 13.86 -2.71 9.77
N SER A 220 13.23 -2.58 10.94
CA SER A 220 12.92 -1.29 11.57
C SER A 220 14.21 -0.84 12.23
N THR A 221 14.80 0.22 11.68
CA THR A 221 15.79 0.99 12.43
C THR A 221 15.05 1.77 13.50
N ASN A 222 15.71 2.14 14.60
CA ASN A 222 15.12 3.02 15.64
C ASN A 222 14.62 4.37 15.09
N LYS A 223 14.92 4.69 13.82
CA LYS A 223 14.55 5.93 13.12
C LYS A 223 13.33 5.79 12.21
N THR A 224 12.72 4.61 12.09
CA THR A 224 11.56 4.38 11.22
C THR A 224 10.38 3.89 12.06
N THR A 225 9.54 4.84 12.49
CA THR A 225 8.43 4.59 13.42
C THR A 225 7.23 4.00 12.72
N SER A 226 6.97 4.43 11.48
CA SER A 226 5.84 3.97 10.67
C SER A 226 5.87 2.48 10.34
N ALA A 227 7.03 1.83 10.45
CA ALA A 227 7.17 0.38 10.30
C ALA A 227 6.36 -0.42 11.34
N ALA A 228 6.03 0.19 12.49
CA ALA A 228 5.20 -0.43 13.53
C ALA A 228 3.79 -0.75 13.01
N HIS A 229 3.23 0.05 12.09
CA HIS A 229 1.92 -0.20 11.50
C HIS A 229 1.83 -1.50 10.68
N TYR A 230 2.97 -2.08 10.29
CA TYR A 230 3.03 -3.30 9.50
C TYR A 230 3.52 -4.50 10.32
N MET A 231 3.71 -4.33 11.63
CA MET A 231 4.16 -5.41 12.49
C MET A 231 2.99 -6.35 12.81
N THR A 232 3.23 -7.65 12.70
CA THR A 232 2.26 -8.65 13.12
C THR A 232 2.36 -8.91 14.63
N SER A 233 1.27 -9.38 15.23
CA SER A 233 1.23 -9.73 16.66
C SER A 233 2.33 -10.72 17.06
N GLY A 234 2.68 -11.65 16.16
CA GLY A 234 3.79 -12.59 16.33
C GLY A 234 5.16 -11.91 16.37
N GLN A 235 5.39 -10.89 15.54
CA GLN A 235 6.63 -10.12 15.52
C GLN A 235 6.79 -9.26 16.78
N GLU A 236 5.72 -8.62 17.25
CA GLU A 236 5.73 -7.82 18.48
C GLU A 236 6.09 -8.66 19.71
N ARG A 237 5.47 -9.85 19.85
CA ARG A 237 5.74 -10.78 20.96
C ARG A 237 7.19 -11.25 21.00
N LEU A 238 7.81 -11.42 19.84
CA LEU A 238 9.22 -11.85 19.76
C LEU A 238 10.17 -10.70 20.08
N LYS A 239 9.89 -9.47 19.66
CA LYS A 239 10.70 -8.29 20.04
C LYS A 239 10.82 -8.16 21.57
N MET A 240 9.72 -8.36 22.31
CA MET A 240 9.75 -8.27 23.78
C MET A 240 10.60 -9.33 24.47
N LYS A 241 10.88 -10.48 23.83
CA LYS A 241 11.68 -11.55 24.44
C LYS A 241 13.19 -11.37 24.28
N PHE A 242 13.62 -10.55 23.32
CA PHE A 242 15.04 -10.31 23.02
C PHE A 242 15.57 -8.98 23.58
N VAL A 243 14.71 -8.12 24.15
CA VAL A 243 15.14 -6.95 24.94
C VAL A 243 15.28 -7.41 26.40
N LYS A 244 16.47 -7.89 26.77
CA LYS A 244 16.88 -8.12 28.15
C LYS A 244 18.21 -7.45 28.40
#